data_AF-A0A0A0K9Y7-F1
#
_entry.id   AF-A0A0A0K9Y7-F1
#
_cell.length_a   1.000
_cell.length_b   1.000
_cell.length_c   1.000
_cell.angle_alpha   90.00
_cell.angle_beta   90.00
_cell.angle_gamma   90.00
#
_symmetry.space_group_name_H-M   'P 1'
#
loop_
_entity.id
_entity.type
_entity.pdbx_description
1 polymer ?
#
loop_
_entity_poly.entity_id
_entity_poly.type
_entity_poly.pdbx_seq_one_letter_code
_entity_poly.pdbx_strand_id
1 'polypeptide(L)'
;MAAAISFTISNPSLCSQLSKPVSRFGARRLRIMAAATETKVVPAVIVGSGRVGRALLDMGNGEDVLVKRGESVPLDFSGPILVCTRNDDLEAVLEATPRSRWNDLVFFQNGMLDPWYESKGLKDANQVLAYFAISKLGEAPVDGITDTNPEGLTAAYGKWASAVAGRLSAAGLSCKVLGKEAFEKQMLEKLIWISAFMLVGARHPGATVGAVEKDYRSEVSSLIAELASAAAAERQLVFEEGIEERLCAYSRAVAHFPTAVKEFKWRNGWFYSLSEKAIAAGKPDPCPLHTAWLKELKVV
;
A
#
# COMPACT_ATOMS: atom_id res chain seq x y z
N MET A 1 -8.27 -58.93 18.79
CA MET A 1 -8.18 -60.22 19.50
C MET A 1 -6.86 -60.23 20.23
N ALA A 2 -6.86 -59.86 21.52
CA ALA A 2 -6.89 -60.74 22.70
C ALA A 2 -5.44 -60.97 23.18
N ALA A 3 -5.06 -60.89 24.45
CA ALA A 3 -5.72 -60.52 25.70
C ALA A 3 -4.63 -60.10 26.70
N ALA A 4 -5.04 -59.39 27.74
CA ALA A 4 -4.23 -58.95 28.87
C ALA A 4 -3.75 -60.13 29.75
N ILE A 5 -2.64 -59.93 30.46
CA ILE A 5 -2.34 -60.66 31.69
C ILE A 5 -2.00 -59.62 32.76
N SER A 6 -2.74 -59.70 33.85
CA SER A 6 -2.66 -58.91 35.07
C SER A 6 -2.19 -59.85 36.18
N PHE A 7 -1.30 -59.40 37.07
CA PHE A 7 -1.13 -59.97 38.40
C PHE A 7 -0.67 -58.91 39.41
N THR A 8 -1.53 -58.73 40.41
CA THR A 8 -1.37 -58.11 41.75
C THR A 8 -0.31 -58.87 42.57
N ILE A 9 0.30 -58.44 43.69
CA ILE A 9 -0.15 -58.02 45.04
C ILE A 9 1.14 -57.45 45.74
N SER A 10 1.20 -56.36 46.53
CA SER A 10 1.00 -56.29 48.00
C SER A 10 1.70 -55.04 48.59
N ASN A 11 1.09 -54.46 49.63
CA ASN A 11 1.47 -53.31 50.49
C ASN A 11 2.55 -53.70 51.55
N PRO A 12 3.02 -52.88 52.54
CA PRO A 12 2.65 -51.49 52.93
C PRO A 12 3.79 -50.52 53.43
N SER A 13 3.33 -49.30 53.76
CA SER A 13 3.79 -48.38 54.83
C SER A 13 5.11 -47.59 54.69
N LEU A 14 5.02 -46.24 54.67
CA LEU A 14 5.39 -45.43 55.83
C LEU A 14 4.91 -43.96 55.72
N CYS A 15 4.62 -43.44 56.90
CA CYS A 15 4.11 -42.13 57.28
C CYS A 15 4.83 -40.92 56.65
N SER A 16 4.09 -39.89 56.27
CA SER A 16 4.23 -38.56 56.89
C SER A 16 3.16 -37.59 56.38
N GLN A 17 2.48 -36.98 57.34
CA GLN A 17 1.59 -35.85 57.18
C GLN A 17 2.37 -34.63 56.69
N LEU A 18 1.72 -33.73 55.95
CA LEU A 18 1.81 -32.28 56.18
C LEU A 18 0.83 -31.51 55.27
N SER A 19 -0.18 -30.95 55.93
CA SER A 19 -0.77 -29.60 55.74
C SER A 19 -1.14 -29.09 54.34
N LYS A 20 -2.45 -28.89 54.15
CA LYS A 20 -3.03 -27.91 53.22
C LYS A 20 -2.63 -26.47 53.62
N PRO A 21 -2.62 -25.53 52.66
CA PRO A 21 -3.51 -24.38 52.86
C PRO A 21 -4.33 -23.99 51.63
N VAL A 22 -5.52 -23.47 51.90
CA VAL A 22 -6.50 -22.93 50.96
C VAL A 22 -6.45 -21.39 51.00
N SER A 23 -6.23 -20.82 49.81
CA SER A 23 -6.76 -19.55 49.28
C SER A 23 -6.25 -18.17 49.75
N ARG A 24 -6.38 -17.27 48.75
CA ARG A 24 -6.58 -15.81 48.76
C ARG A 24 -5.34 -14.93 48.69
N PHE A 25 -4.91 -14.68 47.46
CA PHE A 25 -4.46 -13.34 47.06
C PHE A 25 -5.14 -12.95 45.75
N GLY A 26 -6.04 -11.96 45.84
CA GLY A 26 -6.64 -11.31 44.68
C GLY A 26 -5.59 -10.48 43.97
N ALA A 27 -5.14 -10.95 42.80
CA ALA A 27 -4.30 -10.16 41.92
C ALA A 27 -5.17 -9.09 41.23
N ARG A 28 -5.09 -7.87 41.76
CA ARG A 28 -5.66 -6.67 41.13
C ARG A 28 -4.86 -6.43 39.85
N ARG A 29 -5.40 -6.82 38.68
CA ARG A 29 -4.84 -6.49 37.36
C ARG A 29 -4.81 -4.96 37.22
N LEU A 30 -3.64 -4.36 37.43
CA LEU A 30 -3.37 -3.00 37.01
C LEU A 30 -3.36 -2.99 35.48
N ARG A 31 -4.43 -2.45 34.91
CA ARG A 31 -4.53 -2.15 33.48
C ARG A 31 -3.59 -0.96 33.24
N ILE A 32 -2.37 -1.22 32.80
CA ILE A 32 -1.47 -0.18 32.29
C ILE A 32 -2.13 0.30 31.00
N MET A 33 -2.89 1.40 31.08
CA MET A 33 -3.30 2.12 29.89
C MET A 33 -2.04 2.84 29.41
N ALA A 34 -1.48 2.39 28.29
CA ALA A 34 -0.51 3.19 27.56
C ALA A 34 -1.20 4.51 27.22
N ALA A 35 -0.71 5.61 27.79
CA ALA A 35 -1.15 6.93 27.39
C ALA A 35 -0.73 7.10 25.92
N ALA A 36 -1.70 7.12 25.01
CA ALA A 36 -1.45 7.50 23.63
C ALA A 36 -0.96 8.95 23.66
N THR A 37 0.32 9.17 23.39
CA THR A 37 0.82 10.50 23.10
C THR A 37 0.09 10.99 21.86
N GLU A 38 -0.84 11.94 22.02
CA GLU A 38 -1.48 12.62 20.89
C GLU A 38 -0.38 13.18 19.99
N THR A 39 -0.18 12.55 18.84
CA THR A 39 0.82 12.99 17.87
C THR A 39 0.23 14.23 17.22
N LYS A 40 0.74 15.42 17.58
CA LYS A 40 0.24 16.68 17.03
C LYS A 40 0.31 16.64 15.50
N VAL A 41 -0.83 16.75 14.83
CA VAL A 41 -0.92 16.79 13.37
C VAL A 41 -0.24 18.06 12.87
N VAL A 42 0.73 17.90 11.96
CA VAL A 42 1.47 19.00 11.35
C VAL A 42 0.60 19.66 10.26
N PRO A 43 0.39 20.99 10.28
CA PRO A 43 -0.31 21.71 9.23
C PRO A 43 0.32 21.47 7.86
N ALA A 44 -0.50 21.40 6.82
CA ALA A 44 -0.09 21.10 5.46
C ALA A 44 -0.74 22.02 4.42
N VAL A 45 -0.05 22.20 3.30
CA VAL A 45 -0.70 22.63 2.07
C VAL A 45 -1.25 21.38 1.37
N ILE A 46 -2.50 21.40 0.93
CA ILE A 46 -3.13 20.28 0.24
C ILE A 46 -3.47 20.72 -1.18
N VAL A 47 -2.82 20.10 -2.17
CA VAL A 47 -3.03 20.43 -3.57
C VAL A 47 -4.02 19.44 -4.18
N GLY A 48 -5.19 19.95 -4.55
CA GLY A 48 -6.29 19.17 -5.14
C GLY A 48 -7.40 18.84 -4.15
N SER A 49 -8.63 19.21 -4.52
CA SER A 49 -9.84 19.05 -3.70
C SER A 49 -10.64 17.78 -4.00
N GLY A 50 -9.99 16.74 -4.53
CA GLY A 50 -10.60 15.44 -4.78
C GLY A 50 -10.84 14.66 -3.48
N ARG A 51 -11.26 13.39 -3.62
CA ARG A 51 -11.56 12.49 -2.48
C ARG A 51 -10.42 12.44 -1.46
N VAL A 52 -9.19 12.14 -1.91
CA VAL A 52 -8.02 12.04 -1.05
C VAL A 52 -7.66 13.38 -0.41
N GLY A 53 -7.60 14.45 -1.20
CA GLY A 53 -7.25 15.77 -0.67
C GLY A 53 -8.26 16.31 0.34
N ARG A 54 -9.56 16.07 0.15
CA ARG A 54 -10.58 16.43 1.15
C ARG A 54 -10.46 15.59 2.41
N ALA A 55 -10.29 14.28 2.29
CA ALA A 55 -10.08 13.45 3.46
C ALA A 55 -8.84 13.90 4.25
N LEU A 56 -7.71 14.19 3.59
CA LEU A 56 -6.51 14.67 4.28
C LEU A 56 -6.71 16.03 4.95
N LEU A 57 -7.53 16.91 4.37
CA LEU A 57 -7.90 18.19 4.98
C LEU A 57 -8.75 17.97 6.25
N ASP A 58 -9.72 17.06 6.18
CA ASP A 58 -10.60 16.74 7.30
C ASP A 58 -9.83 16.06 8.46
N MET A 59 -8.72 15.38 8.15
CA MET A 59 -7.77 14.83 9.13
C MET A 59 -6.80 15.87 9.72
N GLY A 60 -6.87 17.11 9.26
CA GLY A 60 -6.02 18.20 9.71
C GLY A 60 -6.36 18.69 11.12
N ASN A 61 -5.57 19.65 11.58
CA ASN A 61 -5.80 20.35 12.84
C ASN A 61 -6.60 21.67 12.65
N GLY A 62 -7.12 21.93 11.45
CA GLY A 62 -7.81 23.17 11.08
C GLY A 62 -6.91 24.29 10.53
N GLU A 63 -5.59 24.11 10.49
CA GLU A 63 -4.63 25.12 10.01
C GLU A 63 -4.11 24.83 8.58
N ASP A 64 -4.65 23.80 7.92
CA ASP A 64 -4.28 23.42 6.57
C ASP A 64 -4.76 24.43 5.53
N VAL A 65 -4.01 24.55 4.43
CA VAL A 65 -4.38 25.37 3.27
C VAL A 65 -4.72 24.47 2.10
N LEU A 66 -5.96 24.53 1.59
CA LEU A 66 -6.33 23.87 0.35
C LEU A 66 -5.99 24.76 -0.85
N VAL A 67 -5.19 24.23 -1.77
CA VAL A 67 -4.86 24.84 -3.07
C VAL A 67 -5.64 24.13 -4.18
N LYS A 68 -6.43 24.90 -4.92
CA LYS A 68 -7.23 24.43 -6.07
C LYS A 68 -6.49 24.69 -7.39
N ARG A 69 -7.07 24.17 -8.48
CA ARG A 69 -6.56 24.37 -9.84
C ARG A 69 -6.45 25.87 -10.14
N GLY A 70 -5.26 26.30 -10.56
CA GLY A 70 -4.97 27.70 -10.92
C GLY A 70 -4.50 28.58 -9.75
N GLU A 71 -4.52 28.07 -8.51
CA GLU A 71 -3.97 28.76 -7.35
C GLU A 71 -2.50 28.38 -7.14
N SER A 72 -1.69 29.32 -6.64
CA SER A 72 -0.28 29.07 -6.32
C SER A 72 -0.11 28.47 -4.93
N VAL A 73 0.89 27.60 -4.77
CA VAL A 73 1.30 27.13 -3.45
C VAL A 73 1.95 28.27 -2.66
N PRO A 74 1.52 28.55 -1.42
CA PRO A 74 2.08 29.64 -0.63
C PRO A 74 3.56 29.44 -0.33
N LEU A 75 4.37 30.48 -0.54
CA LEU A 75 5.81 30.45 -0.24
C LEU A 75 6.04 30.35 1.29
N ASP A 76 5.32 31.15 2.06
CA ASP A 76 5.54 31.37 3.50
C ASP A 76 4.78 30.40 4.42
N PHE A 77 4.40 29.22 3.90
CA PHE A 77 3.76 28.17 4.69
C PHE A 77 4.78 27.11 5.11
N SER A 78 4.95 26.86 6.41
CA SER A 78 5.80 25.79 6.90
C SER A 78 5.06 24.46 6.93
N GLY A 79 5.65 23.40 6.39
CA GLY A 79 5.07 22.05 6.42
C GLY A 79 5.09 21.34 5.06
N PRO A 80 4.55 20.11 5.02
CA PRO A 80 4.46 19.34 3.79
C PRO A 80 3.43 19.93 2.81
N ILE A 81 3.63 19.64 1.53
CA ILE A 81 2.69 19.92 0.45
C ILE A 81 2.14 18.58 -0.05
N LEU A 82 0.94 18.20 0.37
CA LEU A 82 0.30 16.93 0.04
C LEU A 82 -0.35 17.02 -1.35
N VAL A 83 0.28 16.38 -2.34
CA VAL A 83 -0.15 16.42 -3.75
C VAL A 83 -1.18 15.33 -4.00
N CYS A 84 -2.44 15.72 -4.16
CA CYS A 84 -3.59 14.82 -4.26
C CYS A 84 -4.31 14.92 -5.62
N THR A 85 -3.63 15.49 -6.62
CA THR A 85 -4.11 15.59 -8.01
C THR A 85 -3.87 14.27 -8.78
N ARG A 86 -4.36 14.21 -10.01
CA ARG A 86 -4.02 13.11 -10.94
C ARG A 86 -2.59 13.27 -11.45
N ASN A 87 -2.01 12.17 -11.92
CA ASN A 87 -0.64 12.15 -12.45
C ASN A 87 -0.46 13.14 -13.62
N ASP A 88 -1.47 13.27 -14.49
CA ASP A 88 -1.41 14.16 -15.66
C ASP A 88 -1.46 15.65 -15.29
N ASP A 89 -1.86 15.99 -14.07
CA ASP A 89 -1.87 17.37 -13.57
C ASP A 89 -0.55 17.75 -12.85
N LEU A 90 0.41 16.82 -12.69
CA LEU A 90 1.61 17.05 -11.87
C LEU A 90 2.54 18.15 -12.41
N GLU A 91 2.59 18.35 -13.73
CA GLU A 91 3.40 19.44 -14.30
C GLU A 91 2.88 20.80 -13.81
N ALA A 92 1.57 21.01 -13.85
CA ALA A 92 0.93 22.23 -13.37
C ALA A 92 1.13 22.42 -11.86
N VAL A 93 1.22 21.33 -11.08
CA VAL A 93 1.56 21.42 -9.65
C VAL A 93 2.98 21.95 -9.46
N LEU A 94 3.95 21.47 -10.25
CA LEU A 94 5.33 21.97 -10.18
C LEU A 94 5.43 23.44 -10.59
N GLU A 95 4.72 23.86 -11.65
CA GLU A 95 4.66 25.25 -12.10
C GLU A 95 4.03 26.17 -11.05
N ALA A 96 2.98 25.71 -10.36
CA ALA A 96 2.30 26.45 -9.31
C ALA A 96 3.05 26.43 -7.97
N THR A 97 4.13 25.63 -7.84
CA THR A 97 4.91 25.49 -6.61
C THR A 97 6.24 26.22 -6.70
N PRO A 98 6.55 27.17 -5.80
CA PRO A 98 7.87 27.80 -5.76
C PRO A 98 8.98 26.76 -5.73
N ARG A 99 10.01 26.91 -6.58
CA ARG A 99 11.09 25.92 -6.74
C ARG A 99 11.77 25.55 -5.41
N SER A 100 11.92 26.53 -4.52
CA SER A 100 12.48 26.34 -3.16
C SER A 100 11.67 25.37 -2.28
N ARG A 101 10.39 25.15 -2.61
CA ARG A 101 9.45 24.30 -1.89
C ARG A 101 9.26 22.93 -2.52
N TRP A 102 9.91 22.63 -3.63
CA TRP A 102 9.78 21.32 -4.30
C TRP A 102 10.19 20.15 -3.39
N ASN A 103 11.16 20.35 -2.49
CA ASN A 103 11.59 19.34 -1.52
C ASN A 103 10.54 19.05 -0.44
N ASP A 104 9.47 19.85 -0.35
CA ASP A 104 8.35 19.64 0.57
C ASP A 104 7.13 18.99 -0.08
N LEU A 105 7.18 18.73 -1.41
CA LEU A 105 6.14 17.99 -2.11
C LEU A 105 6.11 16.54 -1.63
N VAL A 106 4.90 16.06 -1.32
CA VAL A 106 4.59 14.70 -0.92
C VAL A 106 3.56 14.12 -1.89
N PHE A 107 3.98 13.16 -2.69
CA PHE A 107 3.17 12.61 -3.79
C PHE A 107 2.32 11.41 -3.32
N PHE A 108 1.00 11.49 -3.49
CA PHE A 108 0.03 10.43 -3.19
C PHE A 108 -0.40 9.64 -4.43
N GLN A 109 0.32 9.82 -5.53
CA GLN A 109 -0.04 9.28 -6.83
C GLN A 109 0.13 7.76 -6.88
N ASN A 110 -0.70 7.12 -7.70
CA ASN A 110 -0.56 5.69 -8.00
C ASN A 110 0.29 5.52 -9.27
N GLY A 111 0.96 4.37 -9.37
CA GLY A 111 1.76 4.01 -10.55
C GLY A 111 3.25 4.22 -10.36
N MET A 112 4.01 4.06 -11.44
CA MET A 112 5.46 4.28 -11.54
C MET A 112 5.75 5.71 -11.94
N LEU A 113 6.17 6.54 -10.98
CA LEU A 113 6.54 7.93 -11.22
C LEU A 113 8.06 8.14 -11.34
N ASP A 114 8.89 7.14 -11.04
CA ASP A 114 10.34 7.29 -11.01
C ASP A 114 10.94 7.95 -12.27
N PRO A 115 10.57 7.55 -13.51
CA PRO A 115 11.09 8.22 -14.70
C PRO A 115 10.70 9.70 -14.77
N TRP A 116 9.50 10.05 -14.30
CA TRP A 116 9.07 11.45 -14.24
C TRP A 116 9.82 12.21 -13.15
N TYR A 117 9.97 11.64 -11.95
CA TYR A 117 10.77 12.27 -10.89
C TYR A 117 12.20 12.54 -11.34
N GLU A 118 12.85 11.56 -11.99
CA GLU A 118 14.20 11.71 -12.51
C GLU A 118 14.29 12.87 -13.52
N SER A 119 13.34 12.96 -14.46
CA SER A 119 13.29 14.04 -15.46
C SER A 119 13.15 15.44 -14.85
N LYS A 120 12.66 15.55 -13.60
CA LYS A 120 12.47 16.83 -12.88
C LYS A 120 13.55 17.11 -11.84
N GLY A 121 14.49 16.18 -11.63
CA GLY A 121 15.49 16.25 -10.57
C GLY A 121 14.92 15.98 -9.17
N LEU A 122 13.89 15.13 -9.08
CA LEU A 122 13.13 14.80 -7.87
C LEU A 122 13.35 13.35 -7.39
N LYS A 123 14.54 12.77 -7.63
CA LYS A 123 14.83 11.34 -7.40
C LYS A 123 14.52 10.82 -5.99
N ASP A 124 14.63 11.67 -4.97
CA ASP A 124 14.32 11.33 -3.57
C ASP A 124 13.08 12.09 -3.06
N ALA A 125 12.10 12.31 -3.94
CA ALA A 125 10.83 12.92 -3.59
C ALA A 125 10.13 12.18 -2.44
N ASN A 126 9.41 12.94 -1.60
CA ASN A 126 8.56 12.36 -0.57
C ASN A 126 7.35 11.70 -1.22
N GLN A 127 7.00 10.51 -0.78
CA GLN A 127 5.96 9.70 -1.42
C GLN A 127 5.09 8.98 -0.41
N VAL A 128 3.85 8.72 -0.80
CA VAL A 128 2.88 7.95 -0.03
C VAL A 128 2.22 6.91 -0.93
N LEU A 129 2.41 5.63 -0.58
CA LEU A 129 1.66 4.52 -1.13
C LEU A 129 0.35 4.41 -0.36
N ALA A 130 -0.67 5.15 -0.78
CA ALA A 130 -1.99 5.10 -0.13
C ALA A 130 -2.71 3.77 -0.43
N TYR A 131 -2.94 2.93 0.59
CA TYR A 131 -3.74 1.71 0.47
C TYR A 131 -5.14 1.86 1.05
N PHE A 132 -5.43 2.99 1.70
CA PHE A 132 -6.78 3.33 2.11
C PHE A 132 -7.65 3.70 0.89
N ALA A 133 -8.94 3.40 0.99
CA ALA A 133 -9.91 3.65 -0.07
C ALA A 133 -10.98 4.63 0.40
N ILE A 134 -11.33 5.59 -0.47
CA ILE A 134 -12.45 6.51 -0.26
C ILE A 134 -13.42 6.29 -1.40
N SER A 135 -14.55 5.65 -1.10
CA SER A 135 -15.54 5.29 -2.12
C SER A 135 -16.17 6.54 -2.73
N LYS A 136 -16.66 7.47 -1.92
CA LYS A 136 -17.24 8.75 -2.37
C LYS A 136 -16.71 9.95 -1.59
N LEU A 137 -16.86 11.14 -2.17
CA LEU A 137 -16.43 12.38 -1.53
C LEU A 137 -17.21 12.58 -0.21
N GLY A 138 -16.47 12.86 0.87
CA GLY A 138 -17.04 13.04 2.21
C GLY A 138 -17.26 11.74 3.01
N GLU A 139 -17.04 10.57 2.41
CA GLU A 139 -17.03 9.31 3.16
C GLU A 139 -15.69 9.11 3.88
N ALA A 140 -15.75 8.46 5.04
CA ALA A 140 -14.56 8.10 5.78
C ALA A 140 -13.71 7.09 4.96
N PRO A 141 -12.38 7.22 4.98
CA PRO A 141 -11.50 6.26 4.35
C PRO A 141 -11.57 4.90 5.05
N VAL A 142 -11.52 3.84 4.25
CA VAL A 142 -11.34 2.46 4.72
C VAL A 142 -9.87 2.15 4.67
N ASP A 143 -9.29 1.71 5.79
CA ASP A 143 -7.87 1.39 5.88
C ASP A 143 -7.48 0.15 5.05
N GLY A 144 -6.23 0.10 4.59
CA GLY A 144 -5.65 -1.00 3.83
C GLY A 144 -5.13 -2.13 4.73
N ILE A 145 -5.87 -2.49 5.78
CA ILE A 145 -5.54 -3.61 6.67
C ILE A 145 -6.07 -4.91 6.06
N THR A 146 -5.24 -5.94 6.05
CA THR A 146 -5.59 -7.27 5.53
C THR A 146 -5.22 -8.36 6.54
N ASP A 147 -5.65 -9.59 6.27
CA ASP A 147 -5.24 -10.79 7.01
C ASP A 147 -3.74 -11.07 6.92
N THR A 148 -3.09 -10.72 5.79
CA THR A 148 -1.64 -10.83 5.60
C THR A 148 -0.85 -9.63 6.12
N ASN A 149 -1.51 -8.49 6.35
CA ASN A 149 -0.92 -7.23 6.79
C ASN A 149 -1.80 -6.56 7.84
N PRO A 150 -1.90 -7.14 9.06
CA PRO A 150 -2.70 -6.59 10.15
C PRO A 150 -2.23 -5.20 10.61
N GLU A 151 -0.97 -4.85 10.35
CA GLU A 151 -0.37 -3.53 10.58
C GLU A 151 -0.69 -2.50 9.49
N GLY A 152 -1.37 -2.93 8.41
CA GLY A 152 -1.80 -2.09 7.30
C GLY A 152 -0.76 -1.89 6.20
N LEU A 153 -1.26 -1.60 5.00
CA LEU A 153 -0.44 -1.45 3.79
C LEU A 153 -0.07 -0.01 3.45
N THR A 154 -0.71 1.02 4.02
CA THR A 154 -0.30 2.39 3.66
C THR A 154 1.14 2.65 4.13
N ALA A 155 1.97 3.23 3.27
CA ALA A 155 3.37 3.51 3.58
C ALA A 155 3.80 4.89 3.08
N ALA A 156 4.69 5.54 3.82
CA ALA A 156 5.27 6.84 3.48
C ALA A 156 6.81 6.79 3.49
N TYR A 157 7.41 7.56 2.60
CA TYR A 157 8.86 7.73 2.45
C TYR A 157 9.24 9.21 2.31
N GLY A 158 10.44 9.53 2.78
CA GLY A 158 11.03 10.87 2.69
C GLY A 158 10.94 11.68 4.00
N LYS A 159 11.41 12.92 3.92
CA LYS A 159 11.45 13.91 5.02
C LYS A 159 10.13 14.02 5.76
N TRP A 160 9.01 13.98 5.05
CA TRP A 160 7.67 14.21 5.62
C TRP A 160 6.92 12.92 6.01
N ALA A 161 7.55 11.74 5.90
CA ALA A 161 6.89 10.47 6.14
C ALA A 161 6.28 10.36 7.55
N SER A 162 7.00 10.76 8.59
CA SER A 162 6.49 10.73 9.97
C SER A 162 5.31 11.70 10.19
N ALA A 163 5.32 12.86 9.51
CA ALA A 163 4.20 13.81 9.59
C ALA A 163 2.94 13.26 8.92
N VAL A 164 3.10 12.60 7.77
CA VAL A 164 2.00 11.88 7.10
C VAL A 164 1.48 10.76 7.99
N ALA A 165 2.36 9.93 8.55
CA ALA A 165 1.96 8.82 9.41
C ALA A 165 1.21 9.31 10.66
N GLY A 166 1.68 10.40 11.29
CA GLY A 166 0.98 11.02 12.42
C GLY A 166 -0.42 11.53 12.05
N ARG A 167 -0.56 12.18 10.89
CA ARG A 167 -1.86 12.63 10.37
C ARG A 167 -2.82 11.46 10.13
N LEU A 168 -2.36 10.41 9.46
CA LEU A 168 -3.18 9.22 9.20
C LEU A 168 -3.55 8.50 10.50
N SER A 169 -2.61 8.38 11.45
CA SER A 169 -2.86 7.76 12.76
C SER A 169 -3.88 8.54 13.59
N ALA A 170 -3.85 9.88 13.56
CA ALA A 170 -4.85 10.72 14.22
C ALA A 170 -6.27 10.48 13.68
N ALA A 171 -6.38 10.00 12.45
CA ALA A 171 -7.64 9.63 11.80
C ALA A 171 -7.99 8.13 11.93
N GLY A 172 -7.22 7.37 12.72
CA GLY A 172 -7.42 5.92 12.89
C GLY A 172 -6.96 5.08 11.71
N LEU A 173 -6.12 5.61 10.81
CA LEU A 173 -5.53 4.89 9.69
C LEU A 173 -4.09 4.47 9.99
N SER A 174 -3.73 3.30 9.51
CA SER A 174 -2.37 2.79 9.49
C SER A 174 -1.49 3.56 8.51
N CYS A 175 -0.21 3.71 8.84
CA CYS A 175 0.81 4.17 7.91
C CYS A 175 2.20 3.77 8.39
N LYS A 176 2.91 2.98 7.58
CA LYS A 176 4.32 2.67 7.79
C LYS A 176 5.20 3.85 7.41
N VAL A 177 6.28 4.07 8.13
CA VAL A 177 7.39 4.92 7.67
C VAL A 177 8.51 4.00 7.23
N LEU A 178 8.83 4.01 5.94
CA LEU A 178 9.78 3.07 5.36
C LEU A 178 11.05 3.77 4.88
N GLY A 179 12.17 3.05 4.98
CA GLY A 179 13.40 3.39 4.27
C GLY A 179 13.26 3.12 2.77
N LYS A 180 14.22 3.65 1.99
CA LYS A 180 14.17 3.64 0.51
C LYS A 180 13.93 2.26 -0.09
N GLU A 181 14.74 1.28 0.29
CA GLU A 181 14.66 -0.08 -0.27
C GLU A 181 13.31 -0.75 0.02
N ALA A 182 12.86 -0.72 1.28
CA ALA A 182 11.58 -1.30 1.68
C ALA A 182 10.39 -0.58 1.00
N PHE A 183 10.48 0.75 0.86
CA PHE A 183 9.47 1.52 0.14
C PHE A 183 9.42 1.16 -1.34
N GLU A 184 10.57 1.01 -2.00
CA GLU A 184 10.66 0.66 -3.42
C GLU A 184 10.05 -0.71 -3.70
N LYS A 185 10.36 -1.72 -2.87
CA LYS A 185 9.74 -3.04 -2.98
C LYS A 185 8.22 -2.95 -2.88
N GLN A 186 7.71 -2.24 -1.87
CA GLN A 186 6.28 -2.10 -1.68
C GLN A 186 5.61 -1.28 -2.80
N MET A 187 6.29 -0.28 -3.35
CA MET A 187 5.82 0.49 -4.50
C MET A 187 5.64 -0.42 -5.72
N LEU A 188 6.62 -1.30 -5.98
CA LEU A 188 6.53 -2.25 -7.08
C LEU A 188 5.44 -3.29 -6.84
N GLU A 189 5.28 -3.82 -5.63
CA GLU A 189 4.16 -4.72 -5.31
C GLU A 189 2.80 -4.04 -5.62
N LYS A 190 2.64 -2.78 -5.21
CA LYS A 190 1.43 -2.00 -5.52
C LYS A 190 1.23 -1.82 -7.02
N LEU A 191 2.31 -1.57 -7.76
CA LEU A 191 2.29 -1.41 -9.21
C LEU A 191 1.94 -2.72 -9.92
N ILE A 192 2.51 -3.84 -9.48
CA ILE A 192 2.21 -5.19 -9.97
C ILE A 192 0.72 -5.48 -9.73
N TRP A 193 0.21 -5.23 -8.52
CA TRP A 193 -1.19 -5.41 -8.18
C TRP A 193 -2.11 -4.65 -9.13
N ILE A 194 -1.91 -3.34 -9.26
CA ILE A 194 -2.81 -2.50 -10.05
C ILE A 194 -2.68 -2.79 -11.55
N SER A 195 -1.51 -3.22 -12.02
CA SER A 195 -1.30 -3.59 -13.41
C SER A 195 -1.98 -4.93 -13.71
N ALA A 196 -1.77 -5.94 -12.86
CA ALA A 196 -2.28 -7.28 -13.06
C ALA A 196 -3.80 -7.39 -12.88
N PHE A 197 -4.34 -6.94 -11.74
CA PHE A 197 -5.77 -7.07 -11.45
C PHE A 197 -6.64 -6.27 -12.44
N MET A 198 -6.19 -5.07 -12.81
CA MET A 198 -6.95 -4.22 -13.73
C MET A 198 -6.87 -4.73 -15.16
N LEU A 199 -5.75 -5.32 -15.59
CA LEU A 199 -5.61 -5.91 -16.91
C LEU A 199 -6.43 -7.19 -17.05
N VAL A 200 -6.31 -8.13 -16.11
CA VAL A 200 -7.10 -9.37 -16.12
C VAL A 200 -8.59 -9.05 -16.07
N GLY A 201 -9.01 -8.15 -15.18
CA GLY A 201 -10.42 -7.77 -15.12
C GLY A 201 -10.93 -7.08 -16.39
N ALA A 202 -10.10 -6.29 -17.07
CA ALA A 202 -10.48 -5.70 -18.35
C ALA A 202 -10.66 -6.74 -19.49
N ARG A 203 -10.03 -7.92 -19.38
CA ARG A 203 -10.27 -9.08 -20.28
C ARG A 203 -11.60 -9.77 -20.04
N HIS A 204 -12.21 -9.55 -18.88
CA HIS A 204 -13.47 -10.15 -18.46
C HIS A 204 -14.52 -9.06 -18.24
N PRO A 205 -15.25 -8.62 -19.28
CA PRO A 205 -16.12 -7.45 -19.20
C PRO A 205 -17.07 -7.47 -18.00
N GLY A 206 -17.00 -6.43 -17.16
CA GLY A 206 -17.81 -6.29 -15.95
C GLY A 206 -17.21 -6.92 -14.69
N ALA A 207 -16.05 -7.58 -14.78
CA ALA A 207 -15.37 -8.14 -13.61
C ALA A 207 -14.96 -7.04 -12.62
N THR A 208 -15.26 -7.26 -11.34
CA THR A 208 -14.70 -6.48 -10.24
C THR A 208 -13.36 -7.05 -9.81
N VAL A 209 -12.60 -6.32 -8.99
CA VAL A 209 -11.35 -6.82 -8.40
C VAL A 209 -11.57 -8.14 -7.66
N GLY A 210 -12.69 -8.30 -6.96
CA GLY A 210 -13.05 -9.53 -6.27
C GLY A 210 -13.37 -10.69 -7.22
N ALA A 211 -14.02 -10.42 -8.36
CA ALA A 211 -14.24 -11.43 -9.39
C ALA A 211 -12.90 -11.90 -10.00
N VAL A 212 -11.95 -11.00 -10.21
CA VAL A 212 -10.58 -11.36 -10.65
C VAL A 212 -9.89 -12.26 -9.62
N GLU A 213 -9.95 -11.90 -8.34
CA GLU A 213 -9.31 -12.68 -7.27
C GLU A 213 -9.91 -14.08 -7.10
N LYS A 214 -11.23 -14.21 -7.30
CA LYS A 214 -11.98 -15.45 -7.07
C LYS A 214 -12.10 -16.33 -8.31
N ASP A 215 -12.57 -15.77 -9.41
CA ASP A 215 -13.01 -16.50 -10.60
C ASP A 215 -11.91 -16.58 -11.67
N TYR A 216 -10.96 -15.63 -11.66
CA TYR A 216 -9.84 -15.54 -12.62
C TYR A 216 -8.47 -15.66 -11.94
N ARG A 217 -8.41 -16.39 -10.82
CA ARG A 217 -7.23 -16.47 -9.96
C ARG A 217 -5.97 -16.94 -10.70
N SER A 218 -6.07 -17.99 -11.50
CA SER A 218 -4.91 -18.53 -12.22
C SER A 218 -4.32 -17.54 -13.23
N GLU A 219 -5.16 -16.73 -13.87
CA GLU A 219 -4.70 -15.70 -14.82
C GLU A 219 -3.95 -14.59 -14.09
N VAL A 220 -4.52 -14.08 -12.99
CA VAL A 220 -3.88 -13.00 -12.23
C VAL A 220 -2.62 -13.47 -11.53
N SER A 221 -2.58 -14.69 -10.99
CA SER A 221 -1.36 -15.27 -10.39
C SER A 221 -0.23 -15.39 -11.41
N SER A 222 -0.54 -15.86 -12.63
CA SER A 222 0.44 -16.00 -13.71
C SER A 222 1.02 -14.64 -14.11
N LEU A 223 0.16 -13.61 -14.21
CA LEU A 223 0.60 -12.27 -14.55
C LEU A 223 1.37 -11.60 -13.39
N ILE A 224 0.97 -11.81 -12.13
CA ILE A 224 1.72 -11.33 -10.97
C ILE A 224 3.15 -11.89 -11.00
N ALA A 225 3.31 -13.19 -11.25
CA ALA A 225 4.62 -13.84 -11.31
C ALA A 225 5.51 -13.26 -12.42
N GLU A 226 4.96 -13.07 -13.62
CA GLU A 226 5.66 -12.46 -14.75
C GLU A 226 6.12 -11.02 -14.44
N LEU A 227 5.19 -10.17 -14.00
CA LEU A 227 5.49 -8.76 -13.70
C LEU A 227 6.47 -8.62 -12.52
N ALA A 228 6.36 -9.48 -11.50
CA ALA A 228 7.31 -9.53 -10.39
C ALA A 228 8.72 -9.90 -10.86
N SER A 229 8.85 -10.89 -11.75
CA SER A 229 10.13 -11.29 -12.33
C SER A 229 10.76 -10.14 -13.13
N ALA A 230 9.98 -9.47 -13.99
CA ALA A 230 10.46 -8.35 -14.78
C ALA A 230 10.86 -7.15 -13.90
N ALA A 231 10.06 -6.81 -12.89
CA ALA A 231 10.37 -5.73 -11.95
C ALA A 231 11.64 -6.02 -11.14
N ALA A 232 11.78 -7.24 -10.62
CA ALA A 232 12.96 -7.68 -9.88
C ALA A 232 14.24 -7.60 -10.73
N ALA A 233 14.17 -8.01 -11.99
CA ALA A 233 15.29 -7.93 -12.92
C ALA A 233 15.68 -6.49 -13.27
N GLU A 234 14.70 -5.62 -13.57
CA GLU A 234 14.97 -4.20 -13.91
C GLU A 234 15.50 -3.41 -12.71
N ARG A 235 15.00 -3.69 -11.50
CA ARG A 235 15.41 -2.99 -10.27
C ARG A 235 16.54 -3.66 -9.50
N GLN A 236 17.00 -4.83 -9.96
CA GLN A 236 18.06 -5.61 -9.32
C GLN A 236 17.76 -5.88 -7.84
N LEU A 237 16.52 -6.29 -7.55
CA LEU A 237 16.06 -6.57 -6.19
C LEU A 237 15.42 -7.94 -6.07
N VAL A 238 15.22 -8.36 -4.83
CA VAL A 238 14.52 -9.60 -4.47
C VAL A 238 13.32 -9.25 -3.63
N PHE A 239 12.14 -9.66 -4.10
CA PHE A 239 10.89 -9.56 -3.34
C PHE A 239 10.85 -10.60 -2.23
N GLU A 240 10.17 -10.26 -1.15
CA GLU A 240 9.81 -11.20 -0.10
C GLU A 240 8.81 -12.24 -0.64
N GLU A 241 8.96 -13.49 -0.20
CA GLU A 241 8.04 -14.58 -0.53
C GLU A 241 6.59 -14.23 -0.21
N GLY A 242 5.65 -14.81 -0.93
CA GLY A 242 4.21 -14.62 -0.66
C GLY A 242 3.59 -13.38 -1.31
N ILE A 243 4.21 -12.86 -2.38
CA ILE A 243 3.70 -11.69 -3.10
C ILE A 243 2.26 -11.91 -3.58
N GLU A 244 1.97 -13.07 -4.17
CA GLU A 244 0.63 -13.38 -4.69
C GLU A 244 -0.42 -13.34 -3.58
N GLU A 245 -0.13 -13.96 -2.44
CA GLU A 245 -1.01 -14.02 -1.28
C GLU A 245 -1.32 -12.63 -0.75
N ARG A 246 -0.31 -11.77 -0.60
CA ARG A 246 -0.48 -10.37 -0.16
C ARG A 246 -1.32 -9.56 -1.12
N LEU A 247 -1.02 -9.66 -2.43
CA LEU A 247 -1.74 -8.89 -3.45
C LEU A 247 -3.22 -9.31 -3.53
N CYS A 248 -3.49 -10.60 -3.40
CA CYS A 248 -4.85 -11.11 -3.38
C CYS A 248 -5.59 -10.78 -2.08
N ALA A 249 -4.90 -10.77 -0.94
CA ALA A 249 -5.46 -10.31 0.33
C ALA A 249 -5.95 -8.85 0.24
N TYR A 250 -5.14 -7.98 -0.37
CA TYR A 250 -5.57 -6.61 -0.62
C TYR A 250 -6.77 -6.55 -1.59
N SER A 251 -6.76 -7.35 -2.66
CA SER A 251 -7.89 -7.43 -3.60
C SER A 251 -9.22 -7.77 -2.93
N ARG A 252 -9.22 -8.63 -1.90
CA ARG A 252 -10.43 -8.94 -1.13
C ARG A 252 -10.95 -7.71 -0.36
N ALA A 253 -10.07 -6.87 0.19
CA ALA A 253 -10.44 -5.64 0.88
C ALA A 253 -11.10 -4.60 -0.05
N VAL A 254 -10.75 -4.63 -1.34
CA VAL A 254 -11.29 -3.72 -2.37
C VAL A 254 -12.12 -4.46 -3.43
N ALA A 255 -12.74 -5.58 -3.07
CA ALA A 255 -13.38 -6.52 -3.99
C ALA A 255 -14.47 -5.94 -4.91
N HIS A 256 -15.13 -4.86 -4.48
CA HIS A 256 -16.24 -4.22 -5.19
C HIS A 256 -15.79 -3.23 -6.28
N PHE A 257 -14.51 -2.85 -6.31
CA PHE A 257 -14.04 -1.88 -7.28
C PHE A 257 -14.08 -2.43 -8.71
N PRO A 258 -14.56 -1.65 -9.70
CA PRO A 258 -14.56 -2.06 -11.09
C PRO A 258 -13.13 -2.10 -11.63
N THR A 259 -12.86 -3.07 -12.50
CA THR A 259 -11.57 -3.17 -13.18
C THR A 259 -11.59 -2.41 -14.50
N ALA A 260 -10.48 -1.75 -14.80
CA ALA A 260 -10.26 -1.10 -16.10
C ALA A 260 -8.79 -0.72 -16.23
N VAL A 261 -8.23 -0.90 -17.43
CA VAL A 261 -6.91 -0.33 -17.76
C VAL A 261 -7.06 1.19 -17.88
N LYS A 262 -6.50 1.91 -16.90
CA LYS A 262 -6.52 3.37 -16.79
C LYS A 262 -5.13 3.87 -16.47
N GLU A 263 -4.88 5.16 -16.73
CA GLU A 263 -3.59 5.81 -16.44
C GLU A 263 -2.43 4.99 -17.02
N PHE A 264 -2.61 4.50 -18.27
CA PHE A 264 -1.76 3.47 -18.87
C PHE A 264 -0.28 3.78 -18.70
N LYS A 265 0.15 4.98 -19.13
CA LYS A 265 1.52 5.48 -18.99
C LYS A 265 2.15 5.22 -17.61
N TRP A 266 1.36 5.38 -16.56
CA TRP A 266 1.82 5.32 -15.17
C TRP A 266 1.68 3.92 -14.56
N ARG A 267 0.86 3.04 -15.14
CA ARG A 267 0.62 1.69 -14.60
C ARG A 267 1.25 0.65 -15.52
N ASN A 268 0.42 0.03 -16.37
CA ASN A 268 0.84 -0.98 -17.34
C ASN A 268 1.91 -0.50 -18.32
N GLY A 269 1.95 0.80 -18.62
CA GLY A 269 2.90 1.39 -19.56
C GLY A 269 4.36 1.27 -19.13
N TRP A 270 4.64 1.22 -17.82
CA TRP A 270 6.01 0.97 -17.36
C TRP A 270 6.49 -0.43 -17.74
N PHE A 271 5.70 -1.46 -17.43
CA PHE A 271 6.02 -2.84 -17.82
C PHE A 271 6.10 -3.00 -19.34
N TYR A 272 5.15 -2.43 -20.07
CA TYR A 272 5.17 -2.46 -21.54
C TYR A 272 6.42 -1.80 -22.12
N SER A 273 6.91 -0.71 -21.52
CA SER A 273 8.17 -0.08 -21.94
C SER A 273 9.40 -0.98 -21.76
N LEU A 274 9.39 -1.90 -20.77
CA LEU A 274 10.44 -2.90 -20.61
C LEU A 274 10.41 -3.90 -21.77
N SER A 275 9.21 -4.31 -22.18
CA SER A 275 8.99 -5.15 -23.35
C SER A 275 9.49 -4.49 -24.64
N GLU A 276 9.11 -3.24 -24.89
CA GLU A 276 9.57 -2.49 -26.06
C GLU A 276 11.09 -2.35 -26.09
N LYS A 277 11.71 -2.00 -24.95
CA LYS A 277 13.17 -1.86 -24.81
C LYS A 277 13.89 -3.18 -25.10
N ALA A 278 13.39 -4.31 -24.59
CA ALA A 278 13.99 -5.61 -24.81
C ALA A 278 13.88 -6.06 -26.27
N ILE A 279 12.69 -5.94 -26.87
CA ILE A 279 12.43 -6.33 -28.26
C ILE A 279 13.27 -5.47 -29.22
N ALA A 280 13.35 -4.15 -29.00
CA ALA A 280 14.18 -3.26 -29.80
C ALA A 280 15.68 -3.61 -29.74
N ALA A 281 16.12 -4.22 -28.63
CA ALA A 281 17.47 -4.73 -28.46
C ALA A 281 17.66 -6.17 -28.99
N GLY A 282 16.66 -6.76 -29.67
CA GLY A 282 16.70 -8.12 -30.19
C GLY A 282 16.62 -9.20 -29.10
N LYS A 283 16.18 -8.85 -27.88
CA LYS A 283 16.02 -9.78 -26.76
C LYS A 283 14.58 -10.31 -26.69
N PRO A 284 14.35 -11.46 -26.03
CA PRO A 284 13.00 -11.90 -25.70
C PRO A 284 12.22 -10.85 -24.91
N ASP A 285 10.91 -10.81 -25.11
CA ASP A 285 10.01 -9.99 -24.29
C ASP A 285 10.06 -10.47 -22.82
N PRO A 286 10.39 -9.61 -21.84
CA PRO A 286 10.35 -9.96 -20.42
C PRO A 286 8.94 -10.10 -19.84
N CYS A 287 7.91 -9.54 -20.50
CA CYS A 287 6.51 -9.61 -20.07
C CYS A 287 5.59 -10.10 -21.21
N PRO A 288 5.83 -11.30 -21.78
CA PRO A 288 5.12 -11.75 -22.99
C PRO A 288 3.61 -11.93 -22.78
N LEU A 289 3.17 -12.38 -21.60
CA LEU A 289 1.75 -12.54 -21.28
C LEU A 289 1.07 -11.17 -21.18
N HIS A 290 1.69 -10.24 -20.44
CA HIS A 290 1.25 -8.86 -20.30
C HIS A 290 1.10 -8.17 -21.65
N THR A 291 2.14 -8.25 -22.51
CA THR A 291 2.13 -7.69 -23.86
C THR A 291 1.01 -8.27 -24.71
N ALA A 292 0.84 -9.60 -24.69
CA ALA A 292 -0.21 -10.26 -25.47
C ALA A 292 -1.60 -9.79 -25.05
N TRP A 293 -1.85 -9.68 -23.75
CA TRP A 293 -3.14 -9.25 -23.20
C TRP A 293 -3.44 -7.76 -23.43
N LEU A 294 -2.43 -6.90 -23.39
CA LEU A 294 -2.61 -5.50 -23.78
C LEU A 294 -3.02 -5.35 -25.26
N LYS A 295 -2.42 -6.15 -26.15
CA LYS A 295 -2.76 -6.19 -27.59
C LYS A 295 -4.15 -6.78 -27.84
N GLU A 296 -4.51 -7.85 -27.13
CA GLU A 296 -5.86 -8.45 -27.16
C GLU A 296 -6.94 -7.39 -26.88
N LEU A 297 -6.69 -6.53 -25.88
CA LEU A 297 -7.58 -5.44 -25.48
C LEU A 297 -7.45 -4.17 -26.33
N LYS A 298 -6.55 -4.13 -27.32
CA LYS A 298 -6.25 -2.96 -28.16
C LYS A 298 -5.88 -1.71 -27.33
N VAL A 299 -5.18 -1.93 -26.21
CA VAL A 299 -4.60 -0.84 -25.41
C VAL A 299 -3.31 -0.33 -26.05
N VAL A 300 -2.57 -1.22 -26.70
CA VAL A 300 -1.32 -0.99 -27.44
C VAL A 300 -1.39 -1.62 -28.82
#